data_AF-A0A933QS45-F1
#
_entry.id   AF-A0A933QS45-F1
#
_cell.length_a   1.000
_cell.length_b   1.000
_cell.length_c   1.000
_cell.angle_alpha   90.00
_cell.angle_beta   90.00
_cell.angle_gamma   90.00
#
_symmetry.space_group_name_H-M   'P 1'
#
loop_
_entity.id
_entity.type
_entity.pdbx_description
1 polymer ?
#
loop_
_entity_poly.entity_id
_entity_poly.type
_entity_poly.pdbx_seq_one_letter_code
_entity_poly.pdbx_strand_id
1 'polypeptide(L)'
;MLAHDETTHVIQQWVQKAENDLKNATHTLKLGAECPTDTVCFHAQQCVEKYLKSMLVFEGTDISRTHHISALMELLPANIRPDLSPEEQEMLTDYAVSTRYPGDYEPIPLGDARRAVQIARRIRKHARSLLPPASLKRE
;
A
#
# COMPACT_ATOMS: atom_id res chain seq x y z
N MET A 1 13.99 -25.18 7.78
CA MET A 1 13.14 -24.62 8.85
C MET A 1 13.46 -23.15 9.15
N LEU A 2 14.75 -22.76 9.19
CA LEU A 2 15.18 -21.36 9.45
C LEU A 2 14.73 -20.33 8.40
N ALA A 3 14.79 -20.66 7.10
CA ALA A 3 14.43 -19.71 6.02
C ALA A 3 12.93 -19.33 5.99
N HIS A 4 12.05 -20.21 6.49
CA HIS A 4 10.61 -19.94 6.53
C HIS A 4 10.26 -18.93 7.64
N ASP A 5 10.98 -18.98 8.76
CA ASP A 5 10.79 -18.08 9.90
C ASP A 5 11.31 -16.67 9.56
N GLU A 6 12.47 -16.58 8.92
CA GLU A 6 13.03 -15.30 8.44
C GLU A 6 12.13 -14.62 7.41
N THR A 7 11.63 -15.37 6.42
CA THR A 7 10.67 -14.86 5.43
C THR A 7 9.38 -14.35 6.09
N THR A 8 8.84 -15.13 7.03
CA THR A 8 7.63 -14.75 7.78
C THR A 8 7.84 -13.46 8.56
N HIS A 9 9.00 -13.30 9.18
CA HIS A 9 9.36 -12.08 9.91
C HIS A 9 9.46 -10.86 8.99
N VAL A 10 10.09 -10.99 7.81
CA VAL A 10 10.17 -9.90 6.83
C VAL A 10 8.78 -9.51 6.32
N ILE A 11 7.91 -10.48 6.00
CA ILE A 11 6.51 -10.21 5.63
C ILE A 11 5.81 -9.44 6.75
N GLN A 12 5.96 -9.87 8.00
CA GLN A 12 5.35 -9.23 9.16
C GLN A 12 5.79 -7.76 9.30
N GLN A 13 7.07 -7.45 9.09
CA GLN A 13 7.58 -6.08 9.11
C GLN A 13 6.91 -5.19 8.04
N TRP A 14 6.73 -5.71 6.83
CA TRP A 14 6.02 -4.99 5.76
C TRP A 14 4.55 -4.77 6.09
N VAL A 15 3.86 -5.83 6.55
CA VAL A 15 2.46 -5.76 6.97
C VAL A 15 2.28 -4.74 8.09
N GLN A 16 3.16 -4.73 9.10
CA GLN A 16 3.06 -3.80 10.21
C GLN A 16 3.22 -2.33 9.76
N LYS A 17 4.14 -2.06 8.81
CA LYS A 17 4.27 -0.72 8.22
C LYS A 17 3.01 -0.35 7.43
N ALA A 18 2.50 -1.25 6.59
CA ALA A 18 1.28 -1.01 5.81
C ALA A 18 0.06 -0.71 6.71
N GLU A 19 -0.09 -1.43 7.83
CA GLU A 19 -1.16 -1.19 8.79
C GLU A 19 -1.02 0.17 9.49
N ASN A 20 0.21 0.65 9.74
CA ASN A 20 0.43 1.98 10.29
C ASN A 20 0.03 3.07 9.29
N ASP A 21 0.35 2.90 8.01
CA ASP A 21 -0.07 3.84 6.96
C ASP A 21 -1.60 3.87 6.83
N LEU A 22 -2.26 2.70 6.77
CA LEU A 22 -3.72 2.67 6.72
C LEU A 22 -4.37 3.29 7.96
N LYS A 23 -3.78 3.08 9.15
CA LYS A 23 -4.26 3.71 10.38
C LYS A 23 -4.16 5.23 10.28
N ASN A 24 -3.02 5.77 9.84
CA ASN A 24 -2.87 7.22 9.66
C ASN A 24 -3.90 7.76 8.65
N ALA A 25 -3.96 7.18 7.44
CA ALA A 25 -4.89 7.63 6.41
C ALA A 25 -6.36 7.61 6.88
N THR A 26 -6.78 6.54 7.55
CA THR A 26 -8.17 6.38 8.01
C THR A 26 -8.52 7.27 9.20
N HIS A 27 -7.57 7.56 10.10
CA HIS A 27 -7.78 8.50 11.19
C HIS A 27 -7.83 9.95 10.68
N THR A 28 -6.92 10.32 9.78
CA THR A 28 -6.85 11.67 9.21
C THR A 28 -8.09 12.00 8.36
N LEU A 29 -8.69 11.01 7.68
CA LEU A 29 -9.97 11.20 6.98
C LEU A 29 -11.13 11.65 7.89
N LYS A 30 -11.03 11.44 9.21
CA LYS A 30 -12.07 11.88 10.15
C LYS A 30 -12.11 13.39 10.36
N LEU A 31 -11.09 14.12 9.91
CA LEU A 31 -11.05 15.59 9.96
C LEU A 31 -12.03 16.24 8.96
N GLY A 32 -12.61 15.47 8.04
CA GLY A 32 -13.65 15.98 7.14
C GLY A 32 -13.11 17.08 6.22
N ALA A 33 -13.68 18.29 6.33
CA ALA A 33 -13.29 19.42 5.49
C ALA A 33 -11.85 19.91 5.74
N GLU A 34 -11.31 19.68 6.95
CA GLU A 34 -9.94 20.06 7.32
C GLU A 34 -8.93 18.93 7.04
N CYS A 35 -9.33 17.91 6.29
CA CYS A 35 -8.47 16.77 6.01
C CYS A 35 -7.30 17.17 5.09
N PRO A 36 -6.03 16.94 5.49
CA PRO A 36 -4.89 17.05 4.58
C PRO A 36 -4.91 15.87 3.60
N THR A 37 -5.64 16.02 2.50
CA THR A 37 -5.96 14.96 1.54
C THR A 37 -4.74 14.40 0.84
N ASP A 38 -3.73 15.24 0.59
CA ASP A 38 -2.40 14.88 0.11
C ASP A 38 -1.72 13.84 1.02
N THR A 39 -1.67 14.08 2.33
CA THR A 39 -1.04 13.15 3.28
C THR A 39 -1.83 11.84 3.41
N VAL A 40 -3.16 11.90 3.29
CA VAL A 40 -4.02 10.71 3.26
C VAL A 40 -3.72 9.87 2.03
N CYS A 41 -3.63 10.50 0.86
CA CYS A 41 -3.30 9.85 -0.40
C CYS A 41 -1.91 9.22 -0.37
N PHE A 42 -0.91 9.92 0.18
CA PHE A 42 0.43 9.39 0.40
C PHE A 42 0.40 8.13 1.27
N HIS A 43 -0.28 8.16 2.42
CA HIS A 43 -0.38 6.97 3.27
C HIS A 43 -1.19 5.84 2.63
N ALA A 44 -2.22 6.14 1.85
CA ALA A 44 -2.95 5.13 1.09
C ALA A 44 -2.05 4.43 0.06
N GLN A 45 -1.27 5.20 -0.71
CA GLN A 45 -0.26 4.67 -1.64
C GLN A 45 0.75 3.79 -0.91
N GLN A 46 1.31 4.27 0.20
CA GLN A 46 2.31 3.55 0.98
C GLN A 46 1.77 2.23 1.54
N CYS A 47 0.52 2.22 1.98
CA CYS A 47 -0.15 0.99 2.41
C CYS A 47 -0.23 -0.04 1.26
N VAL A 48 -0.66 0.38 0.07
CA VAL A 48 -0.72 -0.48 -1.13
C VAL A 48 0.67 -1.02 -1.47
N GLU A 49 1.66 -0.13 -1.61
CA GLU A 49 3.04 -0.50 -1.95
C GLU A 49 3.60 -1.56 -1.00
N LYS A 50 3.45 -1.34 0.31
CA LYS A 50 3.97 -2.24 1.34
C LYS A 50 3.26 -3.59 1.35
N TYR A 51 1.96 -3.62 1.07
CA TYR A 51 1.25 -4.89 0.88
C TYR A 51 1.72 -5.63 -0.37
N LEU A 52 1.91 -4.95 -1.50
CA LEU A 52 2.47 -5.59 -2.70
C LEU A 52 3.88 -6.14 -2.44
N LYS A 53 4.72 -5.38 -1.74
CA LYS A 53 6.06 -5.83 -1.32
C LYS A 53 6.01 -7.04 -0.40
N SER A 54 5.05 -7.09 0.53
CA SER A 54 4.86 -8.28 1.38
C SER A 54 4.46 -9.53 0.57
N MET A 55 3.69 -9.37 -0.51
CA MET A 55 3.34 -10.45 -1.43
C MET A 55 4.55 -10.89 -2.28
N LEU A 56 5.40 -9.96 -2.72
CA LEU A 56 6.64 -10.30 -3.43
C LEU A 56 7.59 -11.12 -2.55
N VAL A 57 7.74 -10.75 -1.27
CA VAL A 57 8.53 -11.54 -0.30
C VAL A 57 7.94 -12.94 -0.13
N PHE A 58 6.61 -13.04 -0.07
CA PHE A 58 5.92 -14.33 0.02
C PHE A 58 6.20 -15.24 -1.18
N GLU A 59 6.32 -14.67 -2.38
CA GLU A 59 6.72 -15.38 -3.61
C GLU A 59 8.24 -15.58 -3.74
N GLY A 60 9.03 -15.21 -2.73
CA GLY A 60 10.50 -15.31 -2.77
C GLY A 60 11.15 -14.37 -3.79
N THR A 61 10.48 -13.27 -4.15
CA THR A 61 10.97 -12.26 -5.09
C THR A 61 11.65 -11.11 -4.35
N ASP A 62 12.82 -10.71 -4.82
CA ASP A 62 13.57 -9.58 -4.24
C ASP A 62 12.82 -8.26 -4.37
N ILE A 63 12.85 -7.46 -3.30
CA ILE A 63 12.15 -6.18 -3.24
C ILE A 63 12.98 -5.09 -3.91
N SER A 64 12.43 -4.51 -4.98
CA SER A 64 13.00 -3.31 -5.59
C SER A 64 12.68 -2.04 -4.76
N ARG A 65 13.65 -1.12 -4.71
CA ARG A 65 13.45 0.23 -4.15
C ARG A 65 12.73 1.11 -5.16
N THR A 66 11.44 0.84 -5.37
CA THR A 66 10.54 1.62 -6.23
C THR A 66 9.25 2.00 -5.50
N HIS A 67 8.63 3.10 -5.94
CA HIS A 67 7.30 3.54 -5.55
C HIS A 67 6.26 3.38 -6.68
N HIS A 68 6.70 2.93 -7.87
CA HIS A 68 5.83 2.70 -9.00
C HIS A 68 5.00 1.44 -8.77
N ILE A 69 3.69 1.60 -8.63
CA ILE A 69 2.79 0.49 -8.34
C ILE A 69 2.73 -0.50 -9.50
N SER A 70 2.76 -0.02 -10.74
CA SER A 70 2.79 -0.87 -11.94
C SER A 70 4.00 -1.80 -11.97
N ALA A 71 5.19 -1.29 -11.65
CA ALA A 71 6.40 -2.10 -11.57
C ALA A 71 6.29 -3.22 -10.52
N LEU A 72 5.65 -2.97 -9.37
CA LEU A 72 5.41 -4.01 -8.36
C LEU A 72 4.37 -5.03 -8.83
N MET A 73 3.33 -4.59 -9.52
CA MET A 73 2.29 -5.46 -10.08
C MET A 73 2.85 -6.40 -11.16
N GLU A 74 3.79 -5.93 -11.97
CA GLU A 74 4.46 -6.74 -13.01
C GLU A 74 5.30 -7.87 -12.43
N LEU A 75 5.94 -7.64 -11.29
CA LEU A 75 6.75 -8.64 -10.59
C LEU A 75 5.91 -9.75 -9.94
N LEU A 76 4.65 -9.48 -9.61
CA LEU A 76 3.76 -10.49 -9.01
C LEU A 76 3.32 -11.54 -10.05
N PRO A 77 3.23 -12.83 -9.70
CA PRO A 77 2.58 -13.84 -10.53
C PRO A 77 1.09 -13.53 -10.77
N ALA A 78 0.61 -13.80 -11.99
CA ALA A 78 -0.76 -13.43 -12.40
C ALA A 78 -1.87 -14.04 -11.52
N ASN A 79 -1.65 -15.22 -10.94
CA ASN A 79 -2.62 -15.90 -10.07
C ASN A 79 -2.76 -15.26 -8.68
N ILE A 80 -1.83 -14.40 -8.25
CA ILE A 80 -1.90 -13.71 -6.97
C ILE A 80 -2.09 -12.20 -7.09
N ARG A 81 -2.00 -11.64 -8.31
CA ARG A 81 -2.15 -10.20 -8.54
C ARG A 81 -3.51 -9.71 -8.01
N PRO A 82 -3.53 -8.65 -7.18
CA PRO A 82 -4.79 -8.05 -6.77
C PRO A 82 -5.46 -7.34 -7.95
N ASP A 83 -6.77 -7.13 -7.84
CA ASP A 83 -7.50 -6.28 -8.76
C ASP A 83 -7.16 -4.79 -8.52
N LEU A 84 -6.34 -4.24 -9.42
CA LEU A 84 -5.90 -2.85 -9.41
C LEU A 84 -5.71 -2.40 -10.86
N SER A 85 -6.58 -1.50 -11.34
CA SER A 85 -6.56 -1.07 -12.74
C SER A 85 -5.32 -0.22 -13.05
N PRO A 86 -4.88 -0.12 -14.32
CA PRO A 86 -3.77 0.75 -14.70
C PRO A 86 -3.96 2.21 -14.22
N GLU A 87 -5.18 2.74 -14.30
CA GLU A 87 -5.55 4.08 -13.79
C GLU A 87 -5.33 4.19 -12.27
N GLU A 88 -5.75 3.18 -11.50
CA GLU A 88 -5.53 3.17 -10.05
C GLU A 88 -4.04 3.04 -9.70
N GLN A 89 -3.26 2.30 -10.50
CA GLN A 89 -1.80 2.17 -10.32
C GLN A 89 -1.08 3.50 -10.56
N GLU A 90 -1.43 4.21 -11.64
CA GLU A 90 -0.87 5.52 -11.99
C GLU A 90 -1.24 6.57 -10.94
N MET A 91 -2.54 6.69 -10.61
CA MET A 91 -3.03 7.61 -9.58
C MET A 91 -2.35 7.41 -8.22
N LEU A 92 -2.19 6.15 -7.77
CA LEU A 92 -1.47 5.87 -6.54
C LEU A 92 0.02 6.24 -6.67
N THR A 93 0.67 5.91 -7.79
CA THR A 93 2.08 6.24 -8.02
C THR A 93 2.33 7.74 -7.91
N ASP A 94 1.44 8.56 -8.47
CA ASP A 94 1.54 10.01 -8.41
C ASP A 94 1.51 10.53 -6.97
N TYR A 95 0.66 9.97 -6.11
CA TYR A 95 0.58 10.35 -4.69
C TYR A 95 1.87 10.10 -3.90
N ALA A 96 2.75 9.22 -4.37
CA ALA A 96 4.07 9.01 -3.77
C ALA A 96 5.01 10.21 -4.03
N VAL A 97 4.77 11.02 -5.05
CA VAL A 97 5.69 12.07 -5.53
C VAL A 97 5.08 13.46 -5.41
N SER A 98 3.85 13.66 -5.89
CA SER A 98 3.18 14.96 -5.99
C SER A 98 2.88 15.61 -4.64
N THR A 99 2.86 14.84 -3.57
CA THR A 99 2.58 15.30 -2.20
C THR A 99 3.80 15.91 -1.49
N ARG A 100 4.99 15.88 -2.10
CA ARG A 100 6.25 16.19 -1.41
C ARG A 100 6.90 17.53 -1.78
N TYR A 101 6.46 18.18 -2.86
CA TYR A 101 7.06 19.43 -3.33
C TYR A 101 6.02 20.54 -3.45
N PRO A 102 6.26 21.72 -2.84
CA PRO A 102 5.42 22.88 -3.09
C PRO A 102 5.51 23.27 -4.58
N GLY A 103 4.36 23.46 -5.23
CA GLY A 103 4.23 23.77 -6.66
C GLY A 103 2.77 23.86 -7.09
N ASP A 104 2.52 24.09 -8.38
CA ASP A 104 1.18 24.27 -8.96
C ASP A 104 0.44 22.93 -9.16
N TYR A 105 0.15 22.22 -8.07
CA TYR A 105 -0.73 21.05 -8.10
C TYR A 105 -2.14 21.45 -7.67
N GLU A 106 -3.15 20.91 -8.35
CA GLU A 106 -4.53 21.06 -7.93
C GLU A 106 -4.75 20.39 -6.57
N PRO A 107 -5.47 21.02 -5.63
CA PRO A 107 -5.83 20.41 -4.37
C PRO A 107 -6.57 19.08 -4.60
N ILE A 108 -6.11 18.01 -3.94
CA ILE A 108 -6.75 16.70 -4.06
C ILE A 108 -8.13 16.74 -3.39
N PRO A 109 -9.23 16.46 -4.11
CA PRO A 109 -10.55 16.39 -3.52
C PRO A 109 -10.66 15.34 -2.40
N LEU A 110 -11.47 15.62 -1.37
CA LEU A 110 -11.73 14.66 -0.30
C LEU A 110 -12.35 13.34 -0.80
N GLY A 111 -13.09 13.39 -1.92
CA GLY A 111 -13.59 12.21 -2.61
C GLY A 111 -12.48 11.27 -3.08
N ASP A 112 -11.40 11.84 -3.62
CA ASP A 112 -10.27 11.08 -4.16
C ASP A 112 -9.41 10.51 -3.03
N ALA A 113 -9.22 11.26 -1.94
CA ALA A 113 -8.59 10.73 -0.73
C ALA A 113 -9.37 9.54 -0.13
N ARG A 114 -10.72 9.60 -0.15
CA ARG A 114 -11.56 8.45 0.24
C ARG A 114 -11.40 7.28 -0.72
N ARG A 115 -11.36 7.51 -2.02
CA ARG A 115 -11.13 6.48 -3.05
C ARG A 115 -9.78 5.79 -2.84
N ALA A 116 -8.71 6.54 -2.60
CA ALA A 116 -7.38 6.00 -2.32
C ALA A 116 -7.39 5.06 -1.10
N VAL A 117 -8.05 5.47 0.00
CA VAL A 117 -8.19 4.62 1.20
C VAL A 117 -9.06 3.38 0.96
N GLN A 118 -10.08 3.46 0.10
CA GLN A 118 -10.87 2.30 -0.30
C GLN A 118 -10.02 1.29 -1.08
N ILE A 119 -9.18 1.76 -2.00
CA ILE A 119 -8.23 0.92 -2.74
C ILE A 119 -7.25 0.25 -1.76
N ALA A 120 -6.66 1.02 -0.83
CA ALA A 120 -5.76 0.47 0.19
C ALA A 120 -6.42 -0.64 1.03
N ARG A 121 -7.70 -0.48 1.41
CA ARG A 121 -8.47 -1.52 2.10
C ARG A 121 -8.72 -2.76 1.24
N ARG A 122 -8.98 -2.57 -0.06
CA ARG A 122 -9.18 -3.68 -1.03
C ARG A 122 -7.90 -4.50 -1.17
N ILE A 123 -6.76 -3.84 -1.39
CA ILE A 123 -5.45 -4.49 -1.50
C ILE A 123 -5.07 -5.19 -0.19
N ARG A 124 -5.27 -4.53 0.96
CA ARG A 124 -5.10 -5.15 2.27
C ARG A 124 -5.89 -6.45 2.41
N LYS A 125 -7.17 -6.44 2.04
CA LYS A 125 -8.04 -7.62 2.17
C LYS A 125 -7.49 -8.78 1.31
N HIS A 126 -7.12 -8.48 0.06
CA HIS A 126 -6.56 -9.45 -0.88
C HIS A 126 -5.24 -10.05 -0.38
N ALA A 127 -4.27 -9.20 -0.05
CA ALA A 127 -2.97 -9.64 0.46
C ALA A 127 -3.12 -10.53 1.70
N ARG A 128 -3.95 -10.11 2.67
CA ARG A 128 -4.18 -10.87 3.91
C ARG A 128 -4.92 -12.20 3.71
N SER A 129 -5.61 -12.40 2.59
CA SER A 129 -6.17 -13.72 2.26
C SER A 129 -5.15 -14.71 1.69
N LEU A 130 -3.98 -14.22 1.26
CA LEU A 130 -2.90 -15.02 0.69
C LEU A 130 -1.77 -15.28 1.68
N LEU A 131 -1.40 -14.25 2.46
CA LEU A 131 -0.25 -14.29 3.35
C LEU A 131 -0.45 -15.28 4.52
N PRO A 132 0.65 -15.92 5.00
CA PRO A 132 0.58 -16.85 6.13
C PRO A 132 -0.02 -16.21 7.39
N PRO A 133 -0.91 -16.89 8.14
CA PRO A 133 -1.48 -16.33 9.37
C PRO A 133 -0.43 -15.89 10.41
N ALA A 134 0.74 -16.54 10.44
CA ALA A 134 1.84 -16.19 11.33
C ALA A 134 2.41 -14.79 11.05
N SER A 135 2.46 -14.35 9.80
CA SER A 135 2.97 -13.01 9.43
C SER A 135 1.95 -11.89 9.65
N LEU A 136 0.72 -12.22 10.06
CA LEU A 136 -0.37 -11.26 10.24
C LEU A 136 -0.64 -10.91 11.71
N LYS A 137 -0.01 -11.61 12.65
CA LYS A 137 -0.15 -11.35 14.08
C LYS A 137 0.63 -10.08 14.45
N ARG A 138 0.02 -9.26 15.30
CA ARG A 138 0.77 -8.28 16.08
C ARG A 138 1.39 -9.01 17.26
N GLU A 139 2.69 -8.80 17.46
CA GLU A 139 3.35 -9.14 18.73
C GLU A 139 2.71 -8.36 19.89
#